data_AF-A0A659QF69-F1
#
_entry.id   AF-A0A659QF69-F1
#
_cell.length_a   1.000
_cell.length_b   1.000
_cell.length_c   1.000
_cell.angle_alpha   90.00
_cell.angle_beta   90.00
_cell.angle_gamma   90.00
#
_symmetry.space_group_name_H-M   'P 1'
#
loop_
_entity.id
_entity.type
_entity.pdbx_description
1 polymer ?
#
loop_
_entity_poly.entity_id
_entity_poly.type
_entity_poly.pdbx_seq_one_letter_code
_entity_poly.pdbx_strand_id
1 'polypeptide(L)'
;MQIQSFYHSASLKTQEAFKSLQKTLYNGMQILSGQGKAPAKAPDVRPEIIVLREPGATWGNYLQHQKASNHSLHDIYNLQRDLLTVAATVLGKQDPVLASMANQMELAKVKADRPATKQEEAAAKALKKNLIELIAARTQQQDGLPAKEAHRFAAVAFRDAQVKQLNNQPWQTIKNTLTHNGHHYTNKQLPAAEMKIGAKDIFPSAYQGKGVCSWDTKNIHHANNLWMSTVSVHEDGKDKTLFCGIRHGVLSPYHEKDPLLRQAGAENKAKEVLAAALFSKPELLNRALAGEAVSLKLVSVALLTAAHIFGTEGTLVEDQLRAWTALARPR
;
A
#
# COMPACT_ATOMS: atom_id res chain seq x y z
N MET A 1 -25.89 38.23 9.98
CA MET A 1 -25.22 39.28 9.20
C MET A 1 -25.63 39.08 7.75
N GLN A 2 -26.32 40.06 7.16
CA GLN A 2 -27.01 39.98 5.86
C GLN A 2 -26.02 39.89 4.69
N ILE A 3 -26.29 39.00 3.73
CA ILE A 3 -25.60 38.95 2.44
C ILE A 3 -26.43 39.80 1.46
N GLN A 4 -25.91 40.96 1.06
CA GLN A 4 -26.45 41.75 -0.05
C GLN A 4 -25.70 41.40 -1.33
N SER A 5 -26.43 40.93 -2.34
CA SER A 5 -25.97 40.75 -3.70
C SER A 5 -25.97 42.11 -4.41
N PHE A 6 -24.81 42.58 -4.85
CA PHE A 6 -24.69 43.73 -5.76
C PHE A 6 -24.23 43.25 -7.13
N TYR A 7 -25.18 43.08 -8.04
CA TYR A 7 -24.90 43.11 -9.48
C TYR A 7 -24.84 44.58 -9.91
N HIS A 8 -23.64 45.10 -10.18
CA HIS A 8 -23.48 46.35 -10.93
C HIS A 8 -23.26 46.02 -12.42
N SER A 9 -24.29 46.26 -13.22
CA SER A 9 -24.22 46.26 -14.68
C SER A 9 -23.36 47.43 -15.17
N ALA A 10 -22.26 47.13 -15.87
CA ALA A 10 -21.46 48.15 -16.53
C ALA A 10 -22.26 48.80 -17.68
N SER A 11 -22.62 50.06 -17.47
CA SER A 11 -23.19 50.95 -18.49
C SER A 11 -22.14 51.25 -19.56
N LEU A 12 -22.27 50.64 -20.74
CA LEU A 12 -21.48 50.98 -21.92
C LEU A 12 -22.25 52.02 -22.74
N LYS A 13 -21.69 53.24 -22.79
CA LYS A 13 -22.05 54.29 -23.75
C LYS A 13 -21.69 53.82 -25.17
N THR A 14 -22.66 53.30 -25.92
CA THR A 14 -22.53 52.93 -27.34
C THR A 14 -23.68 53.52 -28.16
N GLN A 15 -23.73 54.85 -28.28
CA GLN A 15 -24.68 55.52 -29.19
C GLN A 15 -24.15 55.69 -30.63
N GLU A 16 -22.90 55.35 -30.94
CA GLU A 16 -22.33 55.56 -32.28
C GLU A 16 -22.26 54.32 -33.19
N ALA A 17 -22.62 53.12 -32.70
CA ALA A 17 -22.37 51.87 -33.43
C ALA A 17 -23.49 51.42 -34.42
N PHE A 18 -24.58 52.19 -34.57
CA PHE A 18 -25.79 51.70 -35.23
C PHE A 18 -26.21 52.51 -36.47
N LYS A 19 -25.27 52.83 -37.37
CA LYS A 19 -25.57 53.58 -38.61
C LYS A 19 -26.06 52.75 -39.81
N SER A 20 -26.13 51.42 -39.73
CA SER A 20 -26.75 50.60 -40.78
C SER A 20 -27.32 49.29 -40.22
N LEU A 21 -28.51 49.34 -39.65
CA LEU A 21 -29.25 48.15 -39.23
C LEU A 21 -30.25 47.75 -40.32
N GLN A 22 -30.13 46.53 -40.86
CA GLN A 22 -31.20 45.94 -41.66
C GLN A 22 -32.28 45.39 -40.71
N LYS A 23 -33.54 45.66 -41.05
CA LYS A 23 -34.69 45.33 -40.23
C LYS A 23 -35.39 44.11 -40.82
N THR A 24 -35.39 43.00 -40.11
CA THR A 24 -36.04 41.75 -40.53
C THR A 24 -37.10 41.36 -39.52
N LEU A 25 -38.30 41.03 -40.00
CA LEU A 25 -39.41 40.53 -39.18
C LEU A 25 -39.40 39.00 -39.22
N TYR A 26 -39.32 38.37 -38.05
CA TYR A 26 -39.45 36.92 -37.90
C TYR A 26 -40.41 36.62 -36.74
N ASN A 27 -41.48 35.87 -37.01
CA ASN A 27 -42.56 35.54 -36.06
C ASN A 27 -43.07 36.75 -35.24
N GLY A 28 -43.36 37.86 -35.93
CA GLY A 28 -43.91 39.07 -35.29
C GLY A 28 -42.91 39.91 -34.49
N MET A 29 -41.64 39.50 -34.40
CA MET A 29 -40.58 40.27 -33.73
C MET A 29 -39.73 41.01 -34.76
N GLN A 30 -39.48 42.30 -34.53
CA GLN A 30 -38.52 43.08 -35.31
C GLN A 30 -37.10 42.84 -34.78
N ILE A 31 -36.26 42.21 -35.59
CA ILE A 31 -34.84 42.04 -35.31
C ILE A 31 -34.07 43.04 -36.17
N LEU A 32 -33.20 43.81 -35.52
CA LEU A 32 -32.27 44.74 -36.16
C LEU A 32 -30.88 44.09 -36.14
N SER A 33 -30.33 43.78 -37.32
CA SER A 33 -28.97 43.25 -37.44
C SER A 33 -28.07 44.25 -38.18
N GLY A 34 -26.86 44.45 -37.68
CA GLY A 34 -25.84 45.30 -38.28
C GLY A 34 -24.47 44.72 -38.04
N GLN A 35 -23.55 44.94 -38.98
CA GLN A 35 -22.15 44.53 -38.82
C GLN A 35 -21.42 45.53 -37.91
N GLY A 36 -21.37 45.23 -36.61
CA GLY A 36 -20.49 45.92 -35.68
C GLY A 36 -19.03 45.50 -35.91
N LYS A 37 -18.09 46.46 -35.92
CA LYS A 37 -16.66 46.13 -35.86
C LYS A 37 -16.34 45.52 -34.48
N ALA A 38 -15.57 44.42 -34.47
CA ALA A 38 -15.10 43.81 -33.24
C ALA A 38 -14.26 44.82 -32.41
N PRO A 39 -14.39 44.86 -31.08
CA PRO A 39 -13.64 45.80 -30.24
C PRO A 39 -12.13 45.55 -30.38
N ALA A 40 -11.36 46.62 -30.60
CA ALA A 40 -9.98 46.54 -31.07
C ALA A 40 -8.93 46.16 -30.01
N LYS A 41 -9.31 45.82 -28.78
CA LYS A 41 -8.48 45.22 -27.70
C LYS A 41 -9.36 44.99 -26.48
N ALA A 42 -9.35 43.79 -25.91
CA ALA A 42 -9.87 43.58 -24.56
C ALA A 42 -8.92 44.29 -23.57
N PRO A 43 -9.40 45.15 -22.64
CA PRO A 43 -8.55 45.66 -21.57
C PRO A 43 -7.96 44.49 -20.77
N ASP A 44 -6.76 44.65 -20.20
CA ASP A 44 -6.00 43.60 -19.49
C ASP A 44 -6.84 43.04 -18.31
N VAL A 45 -7.72 42.08 -18.57
CA VAL A 45 -8.63 41.49 -17.58
C VAL A 45 -7.82 40.52 -16.72
N ARG A 46 -7.29 41.03 -15.61
CA ARG A 46 -6.65 40.18 -14.58
C ARG A 46 -7.69 39.80 -13.52
N PRO A 47 -7.78 38.52 -13.13
CA PRO A 47 -8.62 38.13 -12.02
C PRO A 47 -8.07 38.73 -10.72
N GLU A 48 -8.96 39.09 -9.81
CA GLU A 48 -8.58 39.39 -8.43
C GLU A 48 -8.10 38.11 -7.74
N ILE A 49 -6.89 38.12 -7.20
CA ILE A 49 -6.29 36.96 -6.51
C ILE A 49 -6.07 37.35 -5.05
N ILE A 50 -6.85 36.77 -4.15
CA ILE A 50 -6.69 36.91 -2.71
C ILE A 50 -6.13 35.59 -2.16
N VAL A 51 -4.93 35.65 -1.59
CA VAL A 51 -4.30 34.49 -0.94
C VAL A 51 -4.59 34.54 0.56
N LEU A 52 -5.43 33.62 1.03
CA LEU A 52 -5.74 33.46 2.45
C LEU A 52 -4.60 32.70 3.14
N ARG A 53 -3.79 33.41 3.92
CA ARG A 53 -2.67 32.82 4.67
C ARG A 53 -3.15 32.42 6.06
N GLU A 54 -2.97 31.15 6.40
CA GLU A 54 -3.24 30.60 7.74
C GLU A 54 -1.94 30.24 8.44
N PRO A 55 -1.77 30.53 9.75
CA PRO A 55 -0.60 30.12 10.50
C PRO A 55 -0.58 28.60 10.76
N GLY A 56 0.61 28.00 10.77
CA GLY A 56 0.82 26.60 11.14
C GLY A 56 0.72 25.59 9.99
N ALA A 57 0.65 24.30 10.34
CA ALA A 57 0.67 23.18 9.40
C ALA A 57 -0.74 22.82 8.89
N THR A 58 -1.36 23.72 8.12
CA THR A 58 -2.73 23.55 7.60
C THR A 58 -2.83 22.70 6.34
N TRP A 59 -1.70 22.36 5.71
CA TRP A 59 -1.64 21.67 4.42
C TRP A 59 -2.37 20.31 4.39
N GLY A 60 -2.44 19.61 5.53
CA GLY A 60 -3.14 18.33 5.65
C GLY A 60 -4.64 18.43 5.34
N ASN A 61 -5.25 19.59 5.57
CA ASN A 61 -6.68 19.82 5.32
C ASN A 61 -7.04 19.87 3.83
N TYR A 62 -6.04 20.01 2.97
CA TYR A 62 -6.21 20.14 1.51
C TYR A 62 -5.91 18.85 0.75
N LEU A 63 -5.56 17.77 1.47
CA LEU A 63 -5.28 16.49 0.83
C LEU A 63 -6.57 15.87 0.28
N GLN A 64 -6.48 15.36 -0.94
CA GLN A 64 -7.56 14.62 -1.57
C GLN A 64 -7.29 13.12 -1.37
N HIS A 65 -8.21 12.40 -0.73
CA HIS A 65 -7.99 10.98 -0.40
C HIS A 65 -8.71 10.00 -1.33
N GLN A 66 -9.53 10.51 -2.25
CA GLN A 66 -10.24 9.69 -3.21
C GLN A 66 -9.26 9.08 -4.21
N LYS A 67 -9.26 7.75 -4.31
CA LYS A 67 -8.36 6.98 -5.17
C LYS A 67 -8.93 6.81 -6.58
N ALA A 68 -8.04 6.82 -7.56
CA ALA A 68 -8.36 6.40 -8.92
C ALA A 68 -8.66 4.89 -8.97
N SER A 69 -9.53 4.49 -9.90
CA SER A 69 -9.96 3.09 -10.07
C SER A 69 -8.84 2.12 -10.46
N ASN A 70 -7.81 2.63 -11.14
CA ASN A 70 -6.71 1.86 -11.69
C ASN A 70 -5.43 2.70 -11.71
N HIS A 71 -4.28 2.06 -11.44
CA HIS A 71 -2.94 2.68 -11.49
C HIS A 71 -2.85 4.00 -10.70
N SER A 72 -3.37 4.05 -9.47
CA SER A 72 -3.37 5.26 -8.63
C SER A 72 -1.99 5.91 -8.55
N LEU A 73 -1.91 7.17 -8.96
CA LEU A 73 -0.70 7.99 -8.80
C LEU A 73 -0.42 8.26 -7.32
N HIS A 74 -1.46 8.40 -6.49
CA HIS A 74 -1.30 8.51 -5.05
C HIS A 74 -0.66 7.27 -4.41
N ASP A 75 -0.93 6.06 -4.94
CA ASP A 75 -0.24 4.84 -4.49
C ASP A 75 1.24 4.83 -4.90
N ILE A 76 1.57 5.40 -6.06
CA ILE A 76 2.97 5.63 -6.44
C ILE A 76 3.64 6.61 -5.47
N TYR A 77 2.98 7.70 -5.08
CA TYR A 77 3.51 8.64 -4.09
C TYR A 77 3.77 7.96 -2.74
N ASN A 78 2.86 7.08 -2.28
CA ASN A 78 3.07 6.28 -1.07
C ASN A 78 4.32 5.40 -1.18
N LEU A 79 4.48 4.67 -2.28
CA LEU A 79 5.66 3.84 -2.52
C LEU A 79 6.96 4.66 -2.53
N GLN A 80 6.97 5.79 -3.23
CA GLN A 80 8.16 6.64 -3.32
C GLN A 80 8.52 7.26 -1.96
N ARG A 81 7.52 7.73 -1.20
CA ARG A 81 7.69 8.20 0.18
C ARG A 81 8.32 7.13 1.07
N ASP A 82 7.81 5.91 0.98
CA ASP A 82 8.29 4.80 1.79
C ASP A 82 9.74 4.45 1.44
N LEU A 83 10.11 4.44 0.15
CA LEU A 83 11.50 4.23 -0.29
C LEU A 83 12.45 5.36 0.17
N LEU A 84 12.00 6.61 0.10
CA LEU A 84 12.76 7.77 0.60
C LEU A 84 12.98 7.69 2.12
N THR A 85 11.97 7.22 2.87
CA THR A 85 12.07 7.03 4.32
C THR A 85 13.07 5.93 4.68
N VAL A 86 13.10 4.84 3.91
CA VAL A 86 14.14 3.80 4.05
C VAL A 86 15.53 4.40 3.82
N ALA A 87 15.73 5.14 2.74
CA ALA A 87 17.03 5.76 2.43
C ALA A 87 17.47 6.75 3.53
N ALA A 88 16.55 7.60 4.00
CA ALA A 88 16.81 8.55 5.08
C ALA A 88 17.22 7.84 6.38
N THR A 89 16.63 6.67 6.66
CA THR A 89 17.00 5.83 7.81
C THR A 89 18.41 5.27 7.66
N VAL A 90 18.79 4.79 6.48
CA VAL A 90 20.14 4.26 6.22
C VAL A 90 21.20 5.34 6.39
N LEU A 91 20.94 6.56 5.92
CA LEU A 91 21.85 7.70 6.08
C LEU A 91 21.76 8.37 7.48
N GLY A 92 21.08 7.74 8.45
CA GLY A 92 21.03 8.24 9.83
C GLY A 92 20.40 9.63 9.98
N LYS A 93 19.47 10.01 9.09
CA LYS A 93 18.86 11.36 9.02
C LYS A 93 19.85 12.51 8.80
N GLN A 94 21.08 12.22 8.37
CA GLN A 94 22.08 13.25 8.06
C GLN A 94 21.74 14.04 6.79
N ASP A 95 20.95 13.43 5.90
CA ASP A 95 20.44 14.09 4.70
C ASP A 95 18.96 14.51 4.89
N PRO A 96 18.68 15.76 5.30
CA PRO A 96 17.31 16.22 5.52
C PRO A 96 16.52 16.34 4.22
N VAL A 97 17.17 16.34 3.05
CA VAL A 97 16.50 16.44 1.75
C VAL A 97 15.62 15.23 1.52
N LEU A 98 16.08 14.03 1.89
CA LEU A 98 15.28 12.80 1.72
C LEU A 98 13.99 12.84 2.55
N ALA A 99 14.07 13.33 3.79
CA ALA A 99 12.89 13.50 4.64
C ALA A 99 11.94 14.57 4.08
N SER A 100 12.49 15.68 3.59
CA SER A 100 11.70 16.73 2.92
C SER A 100 11.00 16.21 1.66
N MET A 101 11.69 15.44 0.82
CA MET A 101 11.11 14.82 -0.37
C MET A 101 10.01 13.82 0.00
N ALA A 102 10.19 13.03 1.06
CA ALA A 102 9.15 12.14 1.56
C ALA A 102 7.89 12.94 1.99
N ASN A 103 8.06 14.06 2.69
CA ASN A 103 6.94 14.94 3.04
C ASN A 103 6.27 15.56 1.81
N GLN A 104 7.04 15.89 0.76
CA GLN A 104 6.49 16.38 -0.50
C GLN A 104 5.65 15.32 -1.23
N MET A 105 5.96 14.02 -1.10
CA MET A 105 5.12 12.96 -1.64
C MET A 105 3.75 12.90 -0.97
N GLU A 106 3.66 13.26 0.31
CA GLU A 106 2.38 13.41 1.00
C GLU A 106 1.63 14.66 0.53
N LEU A 107 2.34 15.80 0.46
CA LEU A 107 1.78 17.07 0.01
C LEU A 107 1.32 17.03 -1.46
N ALA A 108 1.94 16.19 -2.30
CA ALA A 108 1.53 16.05 -3.71
C ALA A 108 0.07 15.58 -3.87
N LYS A 109 -0.52 14.96 -2.84
CA LYS A 109 -1.91 14.51 -2.81
C LYS A 109 -2.93 15.65 -2.63
N VAL A 110 -2.51 16.91 -2.58
CA VAL A 110 -3.43 18.06 -2.75
C VAL A 110 -4.09 18.07 -4.13
N LYS A 111 -3.45 17.44 -5.12
CA LYS A 111 -4.05 17.19 -6.44
C LYS A 111 -4.87 15.90 -6.39
N ALA A 112 -6.03 15.95 -7.05
CA ALA A 112 -6.88 14.78 -7.25
C ALA A 112 -6.08 13.60 -7.81
N ASP A 113 -6.37 12.40 -7.33
CA ASP A 113 -5.74 11.20 -7.84
C ASP A 113 -6.15 10.95 -9.29
N ARG A 114 -5.26 10.31 -10.04
CA ARG A 114 -5.48 9.89 -11.41
C ARG A 114 -4.65 8.65 -11.73
N PRO A 115 -4.97 7.93 -12.83
CA PRO A 115 -4.07 6.94 -13.36
C PRO A 115 -2.68 7.55 -13.64
N ALA A 116 -1.64 6.86 -13.18
CA ALA A 116 -0.26 7.20 -13.44
C ALA A 116 0.09 6.98 -14.91
N THR A 117 0.97 7.83 -15.42
CA THR A 117 1.59 7.65 -16.75
C THR A 117 2.67 6.59 -16.69
N LYS A 118 3.03 6.02 -17.85
CA LYS A 118 4.14 5.05 -17.95
C LYS A 118 5.47 5.62 -17.44
N GLN A 119 5.69 6.91 -17.63
CA GLN A 119 6.89 7.61 -17.16
C GLN A 119 6.91 7.71 -15.63
N GLU A 120 5.78 8.00 -14.98
CA GLU A 120 5.66 8.04 -13.52
C GLU A 120 5.87 6.64 -12.91
N GLU A 121 5.29 5.60 -13.51
CA GLU A 121 5.54 4.21 -13.10
C GLU A 121 7.01 3.81 -13.27
N ALA A 122 7.63 4.18 -14.41
CA ALA A 122 9.03 3.89 -14.67
C ALA A 122 9.97 4.61 -13.68
N ALA A 123 9.69 5.88 -13.37
CA ALA A 123 10.44 6.65 -12.39
C ALA A 123 10.33 6.02 -10.99
N ALA A 124 9.14 5.58 -10.58
CA ALA A 124 8.94 4.88 -9.32
C ALA A 124 9.72 3.56 -9.24
N LYS A 125 9.76 2.79 -10.34
CA LYS A 125 10.56 1.55 -10.42
C LYS A 125 12.06 1.82 -10.33
N ALA A 126 12.55 2.89 -10.95
CA ALA A 126 13.97 3.27 -10.93
C ALA A 126 14.42 3.86 -9.59
N LEU A 127 13.50 4.47 -8.82
CA LEU A 127 13.83 5.21 -7.59
C LEU A 127 14.65 4.40 -6.59
N LYS A 128 14.30 3.13 -6.35
CA LYS A 128 15.07 2.28 -5.42
C LYS A 128 16.54 2.17 -5.81
N LYS A 129 16.83 1.96 -7.10
CA LYS A 129 18.20 1.87 -7.61
C LYS A 129 18.93 3.21 -7.40
N ASN A 130 18.30 4.32 -7.76
CA ASN A 130 18.88 5.65 -7.61
C ASN A 130 19.19 5.99 -6.13
N LEU A 131 18.33 5.56 -5.20
CA LEU A 131 18.57 5.75 -3.77
C LEU A 131 19.73 4.90 -3.25
N ILE A 132 19.89 3.66 -3.74
CA ILE A 132 21.04 2.82 -3.41
C ILE A 132 22.34 3.46 -3.94
N GLU A 133 22.32 3.98 -5.17
CA GLU A 133 23.47 4.68 -5.76
C GLU A 133 23.82 5.95 -4.98
N LEU A 134 22.81 6.73 -4.54
CA LEU A 134 23.02 7.89 -3.67
C LEU A 134 23.68 7.50 -2.34
N ILE A 135 23.17 6.46 -1.68
CA ILE A 135 23.75 5.97 -0.41
C ILE A 135 25.19 5.53 -0.64
N ALA A 136 25.46 4.76 -1.69
CA ALA A 136 26.81 4.32 -2.03
C ALA A 136 27.75 5.52 -2.21
N ALA A 137 27.35 6.52 -2.98
CA ALA A 137 28.15 7.72 -3.19
C ALA A 137 28.44 8.48 -1.88
N ARG A 138 27.47 8.56 -0.96
CA ARG A 138 27.68 9.17 0.36
C ARG A 138 28.62 8.36 1.24
N THR A 139 28.48 7.04 1.27
CA THR A 139 29.42 6.16 1.98
C THR A 139 30.85 6.32 1.45
N GLN A 140 31.05 6.46 0.14
CA GLN A 140 32.38 6.73 -0.41
C GLN A 140 32.94 8.08 0.06
N GLN A 141 32.11 9.12 0.08
CA GLN A 141 32.52 10.47 0.48
C GLN A 141 32.87 10.57 1.97
N GLN A 142 32.10 9.90 2.83
CA GLN A 142 32.24 10.00 4.29
C GLN A 142 33.29 9.01 4.83
N ASP A 143 33.29 7.78 4.33
CA ASP A 143 34.04 6.67 4.92
C ASP A 143 35.23 6.22 4.05
N GLY A 144 35.37 6.76 2.84
CA GLY A 144 36.48 6.43 1.92
C GLY A 144 36.41 5.02 1.32
N LEU A 145 35.25 4.35 1.38
CA LEU A 145 35.10 2.99 0.85
C LEU A 145 35.31 2.93 -0.68
N PRO A 146 35.89 1.84 -1.22
CA PRO A 146 35.92 1.58 -2.65
C PRO A 146 34.50 1.48 -3.24
N ALA A 147 34.30 1.93 -4.49
CA ALA A 147 32.99 2.02 -5.12
C ALA A 147 32.15 0.73 -5.07
N LYS A 148 32.78 -0.43 -5.37
CA LYS A 148 32.10 -1.74 -5.33
C LYS A 148 31.66 -2.12 -3.92
N GLU A 149 32.48 -1.81 -2.91
CA GLU A 149 32.20 -2.12 -1.52
C GLU A 149 31.11 -1.19 -0.96
N ALA A 150 31.17 0.09 -1.28
CA ALA A 150 30.14 1.08 -0.92
C ALA A 150 28.77 0.70 -1.53
N HIS A 151 28.74 0.28 -2.80
CA HIS A 151 27.50 -0.18 -3.43
C HIS A 151 26.97 -1.46 -2.77
N ARG A 152 27.85 -2.43 -2.47
CA ARG A 152 27.44 -3.67 -1.76
C ARG A 152 26.86 -3.34 -0.39
N PHE A 153 27.52 -2.46 0.36
CA PHE A 153 27.03 -1.96 1.65
C PHE A 153 25.66 -1.30 1.51
N ALA A 154 25.52 -0.34 0.59
CA ALA A 154 24.28 0.41 0.37
C ALA A 154 23.11 -0.52 0.02
N ALA A 155 23.31 -1.50 -0.87
CA ALA A 155 22.27 -2.45 -1.25
C ALA A 155 21.81 -3.32 -0.07
N VAL A 156 22.74 -3.81 0.76
CA VAL A 156 22.43 -4.61 1.95
C VAL A 156 21.73 -3.75 3.01
N ALA A 157 22.28 -2.58 3.33
CA ALA A 157 21.72 -1.68 4.33
C ALA A 157 20.31 -1.22 3.95
N PHE A 158 20.09 -0.85 2.69
CA PHE A 158 18.76 -0.47 2.18
C PHE A 158 17.77 -1.62 2.28
N ARG A 159 18.15 -2.84 1.86
CA ARG A 159 17.26 -4.01 1.96
C ARG A 159 16.89 -4.30 3.42
N ASP A 160 17.86 -4.30 4.32
CA ASP A 160 17.63 -4.64 5.72
C ASP A 160 16.78 -3.56 6.42
N ALA A 161 17.00 -2.28 6.10
CA ALA A 161 16.15 -1.18 6.56
C ALA A 161 14.72 -1.26 5.97
N GLN A 162 14.58 -1.65 4.70
CA GLN A 162 13.28 -1.86 4.06
C GLN A 162 12.48 -2.99 4.73
N VAL A 163 13.13 -4.11 5.06
CA VAL A 163 12.50 -5.21 5.82
C VAL A 163 12.05 -4.73 7.19
N LYS A 164 12.89 -4.00 7.92
CA LYS A 164 12.54 -3.41 9.22
C LYS A 164 11.35 -2.45 9.12
N GLN A 165 11.30 -1.60 8.10
CA GLN A 165 10.19 -0.67 7.90
C GLN A 165 8.88 -1.42 7.62
N LEU A 166 8.90 -2.41 6.73
CA LEU A 166 7.73 -3.24 6.40
C LEU A 166 7.23 -4.02 7.62
N ASN A 167 8.13 -4.63 8.39
CA ASN A 167 7.77 -5.39 9.59
C ASN A 167 7.33 -4.50 10.76
N ASN A 168 7.45 -3.18 10.66
CA ASN A 168 6.94 -2.23 11.65
C ASN A 168 5.66 -1.52 11.19
N GLN A 169 5.14 -1.82 10.00
CA GLN A 169 3.85 -1.31 9.60
C GLN A 169 2.73 -1.95 10.42
N PRO A 170 1.67 -1.19 10.77
CA PRO A 170 0.49 -1.76 11.39
C PRO A 170 -0.11 -2.80 10.46
N TRP A 171 -0.51 -3.92 11.05
CA TRP A 171 -1.07 -5.04 10.30
C TRP A 171 -2.51 -5.25 10.72
N GLN A 172 -3.42 -4.73 9.89
CA GLN A 172 -4.84 -4.62 10.20
C GLN A 172 -5.66 -5.58 9.36
N THR A 173 -6.81 -6.00 9.90
CA THR A 173 -7.82 -6.71 9.11
C THR A 173 -8.18 -5.93 7.85
N ILE A 174 -8.11 -6.59 6.70
CA ILE A 174 -8.61 -6.07 5.43
C ILE A 174 -10.00 -6.66 5.19
N LYS A 175 -10.98 -5.81 4.89
CA LYS A 175 -12.34 -6.22 4.55
C LYS A 175 -12.77 -5.55 3.26
N ASN A 176 -13.19 -6.36 2.29
CA ASN A 176 -13.73 -5.89 1.01
C ASN A 176 -15.07 -6.59 0.74
N THR A 177 -15.93 -5.92 -0.01
CA THR A 177 -17.22 -6.48 -0.44
C THR A 177 -17.31 -6.47 -1.96
N LEU A 178 -17.91 -7.50 -2.54
CA LEU A 178 -18.21 -7.55 -3.97
C LEU A 178 -19.64 -8.08 -4.17
N THR A 179 -20.29 -7.61 -5.21
CA THR A 179 -21.61 -8.09 -5.62
C THR A 179 -21.47 -8.81 -6.95
N HIS A 180 -21.96 -10.05 -7.02
CA HIS A 180 -21.92 -10.84 -8.25
C HIS A 180 -23.16 -11.73 -8.32
N ASN A 181 -23.84 -11.75 -9.48
CA ASN A 181 -25.07 -12.50 -9.72
C ASN A 181 -26.17 -12.30 -8.66
N GLY A 182 -26.30 -11.08 -8.14
CA GLY A 182 -27.29 -10.76 -7.09
C GLY A 182 -26.88 -11.18 -5.67
N HIS A 183 -25.74 -11.84 -5.48
CA HIS A 183 -25.21 -12.19 -4.16
C HIS A 183 -24.19 -11.15 -3.69
N HIS A 184 -24.23 -10.84 -2.40
CA HIS A 184 -23.26 -9.98 -1.72
C HIS A 184 -22.24 -10.83 -0.98
N TYR A 185 -20.98 -10.73 -1.39
CA TYR A 185 -19.88 -11.44 -0.78
C TYR A 185 -19.01 -10.50 0.04
N THR A 186 -18.54 -11.00 1.18
CA THR A 186 -17.55 -10.35 2.02
C THR A 186 -16.25 -11.15 2.00
N ASN A 187 -15.16 -10.51 1.57
CA ASN A 187 -13.80 -11.03 1.73
C ASN A 187 -13.17 -10.37 2.95
N LYS A 188 -12.62 -11.18 3.86
CA LYS A 188 -11.89 -10.69 5.04
C LYS A 188 -10.53 -11.39 5.10
N GLN A 189 -9.48 -10.62 5.32
CA GLN A 189 -8.13 -11.13 5.61
C GLN A 189 -7.78 -10.70 7.03
N LEU A 190 -7.68 -11.67 7.93
CA LEU A 190 -7.28 -11.49 9.32
C LEU A 190 -5.77 -11.73 9.45
N PRO A 191 -4.97 -10.73 9.87
CA PRO A 191 -3.55 -10.89 10.06
C PRO A 191 -3.26 -11.74 11.30
N ALA A 192 -2.12 -12.44 11.33
CA ALA A 192 -1.65 -13.19 12.50
C ALA A 192 -1.69 -12.37 13.79
N ALA A 193 -1.33 -11.08 13.75
CA ALA A 193 -1.38 -10.20 14.93
C ALA A 193 -2.77 -9.99 15.55
N GLU A 194 -3.84 -10.32 14.82
CA GLU A 194 -5.22 -10.23 15.28
C GLU A 194 -5.85 -11.62 15.54
N MET A 195 -5.10 -12.72 15.39
CA MET A 195 -5.58 -14.06 15.72
C MET A 195 -5.50 -14.30 17.22
N LYS A 196 -6.63 -14.09 17.91
CA LYS A 196 -6.71 -14.14 19.38
C LYS A 196 -7.93 -14.90 19.87
N ILE A 197 -7.80 -15.55 21.02
CA ILE A 197 -8.91 -16.11 21.80
C ILE A 197 -9.17 -15.15 22.96
N GLY A 198 -10.28 -14.41 22.89
CA GLY A 198 -10.47 -13.24 23.74
C GLY A 198 -9.32 -12.24 23.53
N ALA A 199 -8.63 -11.88 24.62
CA ALA A 199 -7.47 -10.99 24.56
C ALA A 199 -6.12 -11.70 24.30
N LYS A 200 -6.09 -13.04 24.32
CA LYS A 200 -4.85 -13.83 24.29
C LYS A 200 -4.46 -14.22 22.86
N ASP A 201 -3.22 -13.94 22.47
CA ASP A 201 -2.64 -14.43 21.21
C ASP A 201 -2.62 -15.96 21.14
N ILE A 202 -2.92 -16.51 19.96
CA ILE A 202 -2.85 -17.96 19.73
C ILE A 202 -1.42 -18.47 19.51
N PHE A 203 -0.48 -17.55 19.31
CA PHE A 203 0.92 -17.86 19.05
C PHE A 203 1.76 -17.78 20.33
N PRO A 204 2.85 -18.57 20.46
CA PRO A 204 3.72 -18.52 21.63
C PRO A 204 4.36 -17.14 21.87
N SER A 205 4.61 -16.39 20.79
CA SER A 205 5.07 -15.01 20.82
C SER A 205 4.10 -14.15 20.02
N ALA A 206 3.74 -12.99 20.54
CA ALA A 206 2.80 -12.10 19.87
C ALA A 206 3.49 -11.34 18.74
N TYR A 207 2.77 -11.13 17.62
CA TYR A 207 3.21 -10.28 16.52
C TYR A 207 3.13 -8.77 16.84
N GLN A 208 2.63 -8.39 18.01
CA GLN A 208 2.59 -6.99 18.51
C GLN A 208 1.90 -5.99 17.56
N GLY A 209 0.80 -6.40 16.92
CA GLY A 209 0.05 -5.54 15.97
C GLY A 209 0.75 -5.33 14.63
N LYS A 210 1.83 -6.08 14.36
CA LYS A 210 2.66 -5.99 13.16
C LYS A 210 2.59 -7.28 12.33
N GLY A 211 3.30 -7.31 11.21
CA GLY A 211 3.46 -8.50 10.39
C GLY A 211 4.93 -8.81 10.13
N VAL A 212 5.20 -9.99 9.58
CA VAL A 212 6.52 -10.33 9.06
C VAL A 212 6.42 -10.43 7.54
N CYS A 213 7.07 -9.53 6.82
CA CYS A 213 7.03 -9.50 5.36
C CYS A 213 7.80 -10.68 4.76
N SER A 214 7.48 -11.03 3.51
CA SER A 214 8.14 -12.15 2.81
C SER A 214 9.64 -11.93 2.55
N TRP A 215 10.14 -10.71 2.71
CA TRP A 215 11.55 -10.38 2.52
C TRP A 215 12.38 -10.60 3.79
N ASP A 216 11.76 -10.88 4.93
CA ASP A 216 12.46 -11.27 6.15
C ASP A 216 12.85 -12.76 6.12
N THR A 217 13.76 -13.09 5.20
CA THR A 217 14.17 -14.45 4.83
C THR A 217 15.02 -15.16 5.89
N LYS A 218 15.36 -14.48 6.98
CA LYS A 218 16.14 -15.02 8.11
C LYS A 218 15.30 -15.20 9.37
N ASN A 219 14.02 -14.81 9.34
CA ASN A 219 13.16 -14.88 10.52
C ASN A 219 12.94 -16.32 10.95
N ILE A 220 13.38 -16.65 12.16
CA ILE A 220 13.21 -17.97 12.78
C ILE A 220 12.08 -18.01 13.82
N HIS A 221 11.45 -16.86 14.10
CA HIS A 221 10.48 -16.70 15.18
C HIS A 221 9.05 -16.79 14.66
N HIS A 222 8.77 -16.10 13.56
CA HIS A 222 7.42 -15.90 13.04
C HIS A 222 7.29 -16.32 11.58
N ALA A 223 6.15 -16.88 11.24
CA ALA A 223 5.76 -17.19 9.88
C ALA A 223 5.61 -15.88 9.09
N ASN A 224 6.35 -15.76 7.99
CA ASN A 224 6.24 -14.62 7.10
C ASN A 224 4.86 -14.62 6.45
N ASN A 225 4.24 -13.45 6.33
CA ASN A 225 3.03 -13.20 5.56
C ASN A 225 1.88 -14.15 5.95
N LEU A 226 1.73 -14.39 7.25
CA LEU A 226 0.70 -15.27 7.82
C LEU A 226 -0.67 -14.59 7.94
N TRP A 227 -1.62 -14.98 7.09
CA TRP A 227 -2.99 -14.47 7.10
C TRP A 227 -4.01 -15.60 7.12
N MET A 228 -5.18 -15.33 7.69
CA MET A 228 -6.39 -16.12 7.51
C MET A 228 -7.35 -15.36 6.59
N SER A 229 -7.66 -15.93 5.43
CA SER A 229 -8.57 -15.35 4.45
C SER A 229 -9.90 -16.07 4.47
N THR A 230 -11.00 -15.33 4.61
CA THR A 230 -12.36 -15.86 4.56
C THR A 230 -13.17 -15.20 3.44
N VAL A 231 -13.97 -16.00 2.75
CA VAL A 231 -15.05 -15.52 1.87
C VAL A 231 -16.37 -15.96 2.46
N SER A 232 -17.30 -15.03 2.66
CA SER A 232 -18.64 -15.32 3.15
C SER A 232 -19.70 -14.67 2.27
N VAL A 233 -20.88 -15.27 2.22
CA VAL A 233 -22.08 -14.71 1.57
C VAL A 233 -23.14 -14.47 2.63
N HIS A 234 -23.90 -13.39 2.50
CA HIS A 234 -25.06 -13.13 3.36
C HIS A 234 -26.32 -13.70 2.69
N GLU A 235 -26.87 -14.76 3.26
CA GLU A 235 -28.06 -15.46 2.76
C GLU A 235 -28.99 -15.78 3.94
N ASP A 236 -30.29 -15.62 3.76
CA ASP A 236 -31.31 -15.91 4.78
C ASP A 236 -31.06 -15.25 6.15
N GLY A 237 -30.53 -14.03 6.13
CA GLY A 237 -30.20 -13.25 7.34
C GLY A 237 -28.96 -13.75 8.09
N LYS A 238 -28.17 -14.66 7.52
CA LYS A 238 -26.97 -15.22 8.15
C LYS A 238 -25.76 -15.15 7.22
N ASP A 239 -24.60 -14.90 7.82
CA ASP A 239 -23.33 -15.01 7.10
C ASP A 239 -22.90 -16.48 7.01
N LYS A 240 -22.79 -16.99 5.79
CA LYS A 240 -22.27 -18.32 5.50
C LYS A 240 -20.87 -18.23 4.93
N THR A 241 -19.89 -18.78 5.63
CA THR A 241 -18.51 -18.89 5.13
C THR A 241 -18.43 -19.93 4.01
N LEU A 242 -18.02 -19.49 2.83
CA LEU A 242 -17.82 -20.32 1.64
C LEU A 242 -16.39 -20.86 1.55
N PHE A 243 -15.43 -20.10 2.05
CA PHE A 243 -14.01 -20.46 2.03
C PHE A 243 -13.31 -19.89 3.25
N CYS A 244 -12.40 -20.67 3.82
CA CYS A 244 -11.41 -20.21 4.79
C CYS A 244 -10.06 -20.85 4.48
N GLY A 245 -9.01 -20.05 4.30
CA GLY A 245 -7.67 -20.54 3.98
C GLY A 245 -6.60 -19.76 4.71
N ILE A 246 -5.46 -20.42 4.95
CA ILE A 246 -4.28 -19.82 5.58
C ILE A 246 -3.25 -19.52 4.50
N ARG A 247 -2.83 -18.27 4.41
CA ARG A 247 -1.71 -17.83 3.57
C ARG A 247 -0.47 -17.72 4.43
N HIS A 248 0.66 -18.21 3.93
CA HIS A 248 1.97 -18.01 4.56
C HIS A 248 3.06 -17.93 3.48
N GLY A 249 4.21 -17.37 3.83
CA GLY A 249 5.43 -17.44 3.03
C GLY A 249 6.18 -18.75 3.21
N VAL A 250 7.34 -18.87 2.58
CA VAL A 250 8.21 -20.06 2.72
C VAL A 250 8.57 -20.27 4.19
N LEU A 251 8.41 -21.50 4.69
CA LEU A 251 8.71 -21.79 6.10
C LEU A 251 10.20 -21.73 6.36
N SER A 252 11.02 -22.21 5.43
CA SER A 252 12.48 -22.15 5.52
C SER A 252 12.98 -20.71 5.69
N PRO A 253 13.73 -20.38 6.76
CA PRO A 253 14.50 -19.14 6.86
C PRO A 253 15.81 -19.29 6.07
N TYR A 254 15.70 -19.31 4.75
CA TYR A 254 16.75 -19.82 3.86
C TYR A 254 18.01 -18.96 3.71
N HIS A 255 18.02 -17.77 4.29
CA HIS A 255 19.24 -16.97 4.43
C HIS A 255 19.84 -17.05 5.84
N GLU A 256 19.26 -17.85 6.74
CA GLU A 256 19.91 -18.26 7.98
C GLU A 256 21.03 -19.27 7.66
N LYS A 257 22.22 -19.00 8.19
CA LYS A 257 23.44 -19.76 7.89
C LYS A 257 23.62 -20.92 8.85
N ASP A 258 23.13 -20.82 10.07
CA ASP A 258 23.16 -21.91 11.04
C ASP A 258 22.09 -22.96 10.66
N PRO A 259 22.48 -24.20 10.31
CA PRO A 259 21.52 -25.23 9.91
C PRO A 259 20.54 -25.63 11.02
N LEU A 260 20.96 -25.59 12.29
CA LEU A 260 20.11 -25.94 13.42
C LEU A 260 19.07 -24.84 13.66
N LEU A 261 19.49 -23.57 13.63
CA LEU A 261 18.54 -22.46 13.72
C LEU A 261 17.59 -22.43 12.53
N ARG A 262 18.09 -22.75 11.33
CA ARG A 262 17.26 -22.83 10.12
C ARG A 262 16.17 -23.89 10.24
N GLN A 263 16.53 -25.10 10.70
CA GLN A 263 15.56 -26.17 10.93
C GLN A 263 14.56 -25.80 12.02
N ALA A 264 15.04 -25.35 13.19
CA ALA A 264 14.17 -24.95 14.30
C ALA A 264 13.21 -23.82 13.90
N GLY A 265 13.70 -22.85 13.13
CA GLY A 265 12.89 -21.76 12.59
C GLY A 265 11.81 -22.24 11.63
N ALA A 266 12.14 -23.16 10.72
CA ALA A 266 11.15 -23.76 9.82
C ALA A 266 10.05 -24.51 10.59
N GLU A 267 10.42 -25.27 11.63
CA GLU A 267 9.47 -25.96 12.51
C GLU A 267 8.60 -24.98 13.31
N ASN A 268 9.16 -23.89 13.84
CA ASN A 268 8.39 -22.87 14.57
C ASN A 268 7.35 -22.21 13.67
N LYS A 269 7.74 -21.86 12.45
CA LYS A 269 6.84 -21.25 11.46
C LYS A 269 5.74 -22.22 11.04
N ALA A 270 6.06 -23.51 10.91
CA ALA A 270 5.06 -24.55 10.66
C ALA A 270 4.06 -24.67 11.82
N LYS A 271 4.51 -24.57 13.08
CA LYS A 271 3.62 -24.56 14.26
C LYS A 271 2.67 -23.37 14.27
N GLU A 272 3.13 -22.18 13.89
CA GLU A 272 2.25 -21.02 13.78
C GLU A 272 1.21 -21.20 12.66
N VAL A 273 1.60 -21.73 11.50
CA VAL A 273 0.63 -22.06 10.44
C VAL A 273 -0.38 -23.10 10.93
N LEU A 274 0.05 -24.11 11.69
CA LEU A 274 -0.82 -25.12 12.29
C LEU A 274 -1.81 -24.49 13.28
N ALA A 275 -1.33 -23.60 14.15
CA ALA A 275 -2.17 -22.87 15.12
C ALA A 275 -3.20 -21.98 14.41
N ALA A 276 -2.80 -21.26 13.37
CA ALA A 276 -3.70 -20.45 12.54
C ALA A 276 -4.75 -21.34 11.83
N ALA A 277 -4.35 -22.50 11.33
CA ALA A 277 -5.26 -23.44 10.68
C ALA A 277 -6.25 -24.06 11.68
N LEU A 278 -5.83 -24.38 12.91
CA LEU A 278 -6.75 -24.80 13.96
C LEU A 278 -7.71 -23.67 14.36
N PHE A 279 -7.19 -22.45 14.49
CA PHE A 279 -7.98 -21.25 14.79
C PHE A 279 -9.10 -21.00 13.79
N SER A 280 -8.86 -21.30 12.50
CA SER A 280 -9.89 -21.23 11.46
C SER A 280 -11.02 -22.26 11.56
N LYS A 281 -10.95 -23.20 12.51
CA LYS A 281 -11.95 -24.25 12.73
C LYS A 281 -12.46 -24.21 14.18
N PRO A 282 -13.41 -23.32 14.51
CA PRO A 282 -13.82 -23.04 15.89
C PRO A 282 -14.23 -24.28 16.70
N GLU A 283 -14.96 -25.22 16.09
CA GLU A 283 -15.37 -26.46 16.76
C GLU A 283 -14.16 -27.34 17.14
N LEU A 284 -13.19 -27.48 16.23
CA LEU A 284 -11.95 -28.22 16.51
C LEU A 284 -11.09 -27.50 17.55
N LEU A 285 -11.00 -26.17 17.46
CA LEU A 285 -10.28 -25.37 18.43
C LEU A 285 -10.86 -25.54 19.83
N ASN A 286 -12.18 -25.48 19.99
CA ASN A 286 -12.85 -25.61 21.29
C ASN A 286 -12.57 -26.98 21.93
N ARG A 287 -12.61 -28.06 21.15
CA ARG A 287 -12.24 -29.40 21.63
C ARG A 287 -10.77 -29.48 22.04
N ALA A 288 -9.87 -28.90 21.23
CA ALA A 288 -8.44 -28.85 21.57
C ALA A 288 -8.17 -28.07 22.86
N LEU A 289 -8.88 -26.95 23.06
CA LEU A 289 -8.80 -26.14 24.30
C LEU A 289 -9.37 -26.89 25.51
N ALA A 290 -10.32 -27.80 25.30
CA ALA A 290 -10.82 -28.71 26.34
C ALA A 290 -9.85 -29.86 26.67
N GLY A 291 -8.68 -29.92 26.02
CA GLY A 291 -7.65 -30.94 26.25
C GLY A 291 -7.77 -32.16 25.34
N GLU A 292 -8.71 -32.18 24.40
CA GLU A 292 -8.86 -33.29 23.46
C GLU A 292 -7.76 -33.27 22.38
N ALA A 293 -7.20 -34.44 22.07
CA ALA A 293 -6.34 -34.61 20.90
C ALA A 293 -7.21 -34.56 19.62
N VAL A 294 -7.10 -33.47 18.84
CA VAL A 294 -7.88 -33.27 17.62
C VAL A 294 -7.08 -33.63 16.36
N SER A 295 -7.75 -34.24 15.38
CA SER A 295 -7.17 -34.46 14.05
C SER A 295 -7.43 -33.27 13.14
N LEU A 296 -6.35 -32.59 12.72
CA LEU A 296 -6.40 -31.48 11.78
C LEU A 296 -5.85 -31.91 10.42
N LYS A 297 -6.74 -32.05 9.43
CA LYS A 297 -6.36 -32.32 8.03
C LYS A 297 -5.99 -31.01 7.33
N LEU A 298 -4.79 -30.96 6.75
CA LEU A 298 -4.26 -29.81 6.02
C LEU A 298 -3.74 -30.23 4.64
N VAL A 299 -3.91 -29.32 3.68
CA VAL A 299 -3.25 -29.37 2.37
C VAL A 299 -2.49 -28.07 2.24
N SER A 300 -1.17 -28.16 2.05
CA SER A 300 -0.29 -27.01 1.83
C SER A 300 0.14 -26.99 0.37
N VAL A 301 -0.10 -25.89 -0.32
CA VAL A 301 0.31 -25.69 -1.72
C VAL A 301 1.48 -24.70 -1.75
N ALA A 302 2.62 -25.12 -2.29
CA ALA A 302 3.78 -24.27 -2.47
C ALA A 302 3.92 -23.85 -3.95
N LEU A 303 4.33 -22.61 -4.18
CA LEU A 303 4.72 -22.11 -5.51
C LEU A 303 6.21 -22.35 -5.82
N LEU A 304 6.89 -23.12 -4.98
CA LEU A 304 8.31 -23.44 -5.12
C LEU A 304 8.50 -24.55 -6.15
N THR A 305 9.55 -24.41 -6.94
CA THR A 305 9.98 -25.43 -7.89
C THR A 305 10.74 -26.53 -7.13
N ALA A 306 10.18 -27.74 -7.10
CA ALA A 306 10.80 -28.92 -6.48
C ALA A 306 11.96 -29.48 -7.34
N ALA A 307 12.80 -28.61 -7.88
CA ALA A 307 13.92 -28.97 -8.72
C ALA A 307 15.14 -28.11 -8.39
N HIS A 308 16.32 -28.72 -8.40
CA HIS A 308 17.59 -28.00 -8.25
C HIS A 308 18.10 -27.40 -9.57
N ILE A 309 17.24 -27.33 -10.59
CA ILE A 309 17.66 -27.00 -11.96
C ILE A 309 18.05 -25.51 -12.06
N PHE A 310 17.41 -24.62 -11.28
CA PHE A 310 17.77 -23.21 -11.20
C PHE A 310 17.56 -22.66 -9.77
N GLY A 311 18.56 -22.81 -8.89
CA GLY A 311 18.60 -22.13 -7.59
C GLY A 311 18.39 -23.03 -6.37
N THR A 312 18.01 -22.41 -5.25
CA THR A 312 17.97 -23.05 -3.92
C THR A 312 16.58 -23.55 -3.53
N GLU A 313 15.57 -23.42 -4.41
CA GLU A 313 14.16 -23.74 -4.10
C GLU A 313 13.95 -25.21 -3.70
N GLY A 314 14.70 -26.16 -4.27
CA GLY A 314 14.64 -27.56 -3.85
C GLY A 314 14.93 -27.74 -2.36
N THR A 315 15.97 -27.09 -1.84
CA THR A 315 16.30 -27.13 -0.40
C THR A 315 15.22 -26.46 0.45
N LEU A 316 14.54 -25.43 -0.07
CA LEU A 316 13.39 -24.80 0.62
C LEU A 316 12.24 -25.79 0.75
N VAL A 317 11.96 -26.55 -0.30
CA VAL A 317 10.94 -27.60 -0.30
C VAL A 317 11.29 -28.69 0.70
N GLU A 318 12.53 -29.15 0.73
CA GLU A 318 13.01 -30.15 1.70
C GLU A 318 12.82 -29.69 3.15
N ASP A 319 13.19 -28.45 3.47
CA ASP A 319 12.98 -27.89 4.80
C ASP A 319 11.50 -27.83 5.18
N GLN A 320 10.64 -27.44 4.24
CA GLN A 320 9.18 -27.40 4.48
C GLN A 320 8.63 -28.80 4.73
N LEU A 321 9.02 -29.78 3.92
CA LEU A 321 8.59 -31.17 4.08
C LEU A 321 9.07 -31.74 5.42
N ARG A 322 10.31 -31.43 5.81
CA ARG A 322 10.86 -31.84 7.12
C ARG A 322 10.06 -31.23 8.27
N ALA A 323 9.78 -29.93 8.22
CA ALA A 323 9.00 -29.24 9.24
C ALA A 323 7.59 -29.83 9.37
N TRP A 324 6.91 -30.12 8.24
CA TRP A 324 5.59 -30.77 8.26
C TRP A 324 5.65 -32.20 8.79
N THR A 325 6.65 -32.97 8.38
CA THR A 325 6.84 -34.35 8.85
C THR A 325 7.08 -34.41 10.36
N ALA A 326 7.84 -33.45 10.90
CA ALA A 326 8.11 -33.35 12.34
C ALA A 326 6.84 -33.06 13.16
N LEU A 327 5.84 -32.40 12.56
CA LEU A 327 4.56 -32.08 13.22
C LEU A 327 3.48 -33.14 12.98
N ALA A 328 3.58 -33.93 11.92
CA ALA A 328 2.59 -34.96 11.58
C ALA A 328 2.77 -36.26 12.39
N ARG A 329 3.94 -36.49 12.97
CA ARG A 329 4.21 -37.71 13.76
C ARG A 329 3.77 -37.49 15.22
N PRO A 330 3.01 -38.42 15.82
CA PRO A 330 2.78 -38.39 17.26
C PRO A 330 4.14 -38.50 17.96
N ARG A 331 4.39 -37.61 18.93
CA ARG A 331 5.54 -37.70 19.83
C ARG A 331 5.23 -38.65 20.97
#